data_AF-A0A833Q8Z0-F1
#
_entry.id   AF-A0A833Q8Z0-F1
#
_cell.length_a   1.000
_cell.length_b   1.000
_cell.length_c   1.000
_cell.angle_alpha   90.00
_cell.angle_beta   90.00
_cell.angle_gamma   90.00
#
_symmetry.space_group_name_H-M   'P 1'
#
loop_
_entity.id
_entity.type
_entity.pdbx_description
1 polymer ?
#
loop_
_entity_poly.entity_id
_entity_poly.type
_entity_poly.pdbx_seq_one_letter_code
_entity_poly.pdbx_strand_id
1 'polypeptide(L)'
;MLLKMKKQLGNPDILRKWVKGFEYCGIKFYKPPDSFVYIACTGTGRVSNLRIKNRDFSATFPYAICGLTELVSLHIYNWPRLHGPIPPCIHKLVNLSLLVITETSLSDSLLVFPKIPI
;
A
#
# COMPACT_ATOMS: atom_id res chain seq x y z
N MET A 1 11.18 -2.14 -4.86
CA MET A 1 9.91 -1.38 -4.98
C MET A 1 9.51 -0.71 -3.67
N LEU A 2 9.46 -1.42 -2.54
CA LEU A 2 9.12 -0.82 -1.24
C LEU A 2 9.98 0.40 -0.85
N LEU A 3 11.28 0.41 -1.16
CA LEU A 3 12.13 1.59 -0.90
C LEU A 3 11.71 2.82 -1.70
N LYS A 4 11.24 2.65 -2.94
CA LYS A 4 10.69 3.76 -3.75
C LYS A 4 9.39 4.26 -3.15
N MET A 5 8.53 3.35 -2.71
CA MET A 5 7.27 3.67 -2.03
C MET A 5 7.51 4.43 -0.72
N LYS A 6 8.43 3.95 0.14
CA LYS A 6 8.85 4.66 1.35
C LYS A 6 9.31 6.08 1.08
N LYS A 7 10.13 6.28 0.03
CA LYS A 7 10.60 7.61 -0.37
C LYS A 7 9.44 8.52 -0.80
N GLN A 8 8.50 8.02 -1.60
CA GLN A 8 7.31 8.77 -2.03
C GLN A 8 6.37 9.10 -0.86
N LEU A 9 6.36 8.28 0.18
CA LEU A 9 5.59 8.50 1.40
C LEU A 9 6.28 9.46 2.40
N GLY A 10 7.43 10.04 2.06
CA GLY A 10 8.14 10.98 2.92
C GLY A 10 9.06 10.33 3.97
N ASN A 11 9.44 9.06 3.79
CA ASN A 11 10.28 8.29 4.72
C ASN A 11 9.79 8.27 6.19
N PRO A 12 8.51 7.97 6.45
CA PRO A 12 7.95 7.99 7.80
C PRO A 12 8.56 6.89 8.68
N ASP A 13 8.67 7.15 9.98
CA ASP A 13 9.31 6.24 10.95
C ASP A 13 8.70 4.84 11.00
N ILE A 14 7.38 4.74 10.76
CA ILE A 14 6.68 3.44 10.72
C ILE A 14 7.21 2.52 9.61
N LEU A 15 7.81 3.10 8.57
CA LEU A 15 8.44 2.39 7.46
C LEU A 15 9.96 2.28 7.63
N ARG A 16 10.55 2.60 8.81
CA ARG A 16 12.01 2.58 8.99
C ARG A 16 12.62 1.23 8.64
N LYS A 17 11.88 0.14 8.89
CA LYS A 17 12.30 -1.25 8.67
C LYS A 17 12.20 -1.73 7.23
N TRP A 18 11.65 -0.92 6.32
CA TRP A 18 11.76 -1.17 4.88
C TRP A 18 13.17 -0.79 4.43
N VAL A 19 14.10 -1.73 4.56
CA VAL A 19 15.51 -1.62 4.15
C VAL A 19 15.90 -2.84 3.30
N LYS A 20 16.92 -2.69 2.45
CA LYS A 20 17.43 -3.79 1.63
C LYS A 20 18.03 -4.87 2.52
N GLY A 21 17.76 -6.15 2.25
CA GLY A 21 18.32 -7.27 3.00
C GLY A 21 17.62 -7.56 4.34
N PHE A 22 16.58 -6.81 4.71
CA PHE A 22 15.74 -7.12 5.86
C PHE A 22 14.45 -7.80 5.40
N GLU A 23 14.09 -8.89 6.05
CA GLU A 23 12.83 -9.59 5.79
C GLU A 23 11.68 -8.78 6.39
N TYR A 24 10.92 -8.10 5.55
CA TYR A 24 9.70 -7.38 5.93
C TYR A 24 8.44 -8.25 5.81
N CYS A 25 8.57 -9.44 5.26
CA CYS A 25 7.50 -10.40 5.05
C CYS A 25 7.06 -11.01 6.38
N GLY A 26 5.75 -11.13 6.61
CA GLY A 26 5.19 -11.68 7.85
C GLY A 26 5.27 -10.75 9.06
N ILE A 27 5.93 -9.59 8.95
CA ILE A 27 6.08 -8.66 10.05
C ILE A 27 4.95 -7.64 10.08
N LYS A 28 4.36 -7.47 11.27
CA LYS A 28 3.44 -6.37 11.59
C LYS A 28 4.20 -5.31 12.40
N PHE A 29 4.33 -4.11 11.85
CA PHE A 29 4.87 -2.96 12.56
C PHE A 29 3.73 -2.17 13.17
N TYR A 30 3.77 -1.96 14.48
CA TYR A 30 2.79 -1.16 15.20
C TYR A 30 3.46 0.13 15.70
N LYS A 31 2.80 1.26 15.46
CA LYS A 31 3.14 2.56 16.04
C LYS A 31 1.91 3.07 16.80
N PRO A 32 1.93 3.04 18.15
CA PRO A 32 0.85 3.58 18.96
C PRO A 32 0.58 5.06 18.63
N PRO A 33 -0.67 5.55 18.78
CA PRO A 33 -1.83 4.83 19.30
C PRO A 33 -2.59 4.00 18.27
N ASP A 34 -2.36 4.16 16.97
CA ASP A 34 -3.31 3.65 15.96
C ASP A 34 -2.73 3.28 14.60
N SER A 35 -1.43 3.44 14.36
CA SER A 35 -0.84 3.23 13.04
C SER A 35 -0.18 1.85 12.97
N PHE A 36 -0.35 1.13 11.86
CA PHE A 36 0.36 -0.12 11.63
C PHE A 36 0.60 -0.41 10.16
N VAL A 37 1.61 -1.24 9.89
CA VAL A 37 1.91 -1.77 8.56
C VAL A 37 2.09 -3.27 8.65
N TYR A 38 1.46 -4.00 7.75
CA TYR A 38 1.62 -5.44 7.60
C TYR A 38 1.91 -5.79 6.14
N ILE A 39 2.89 -6.67 5.94
CA ILE A 39 3.29 -7.17 4.63
C ILE A 39 3.29 -8.69 4.66
N ALA A 40 2.59 -9.31 3.72
CA ALA A 40 2.78 -10.71 3.38
C ALA A 40 3.42 -10.83 2.00
N CYS A 41 4.15 -11.91 1.79
CA CYS A 41 4.88 -12.17 0.56
C CYS A 41 4.52 -13.54 -0.01
N THR A 42 4.77 -13.73 -1.30
CA THR A 42 4.78 -15.03 -1.96
C THR A 42 5.97 -15.87 -1.48
N GLY A 43 5.98 -17.17 -1.81
CA GLY A 43 7.13 -18.05 -1.55
C GLY A 43 8.44 -17.60 -2.20
N THR A 44 8.39 -16.69 -3.18
CA THR A 44 9.56 -16.07 -3.82
C THR A 44 9.93 -14.71 -3.23
N GLY A 45 9.36 -14.34 -2.07
CA GLY A 45 9.67 -13.07 -1.37
C GLY A 45 9.09 -11.80 -2.02
N ARG A 46 8.14 -11.92 -2.95
CA ARG A 46 7.47 -10.75 -3.58
C ARG A 46 6.25 -10.36 -2.75
N VAL A 47 5.98 -9.06 -2.61
CA VAL A 47 4.85 -8.56 -1.81
C VAL A 47 3.53 -8.98 -2.45
N SER A 48 2.71 -9.72 -1.71
CA SER A 48 1.40 -10.21 -2.14
C SER A 48 0.26 -9.55 -1.38
N ASN A 49 0.49 -9.13 -0.13
CA ASN A 49 -0.51 -8.43 0.67
C ASN A 49 0.15 -7.24 1.36
N LEU A 50 -0.49 -6.07 1.24
CA LEU A 50 -0.05 -4.86 1.91
C LEU A 50 -1.23 -4.23 2.66
N ARG A 51 -1.07 -4.05 3.97
CA ARG A 51 -2.04 -3.36 4.81
C ARG A 51 -1.38 -2.20 5.52
N ILE A 52 -1.96 -1.01 5.36
CA ILE A 52 -1.47 0.22 5.98
C ILE A 52 -2.65 0.89 6.69
N LYS A 53 -2.51 1.04 8.01
CA LYS A 53 -3.33 1.95 8.83
C LYS A 53 -2.42 3.08 9.26
N ASN A 54 -2.79 4.34 9.01
CA ASN A 54 -1.91 5.44 9.33
C ASN A 54 -2.63 6.74 9.66
N ARG A 55 -2.45 7.25 10.88
CA ARG A 55 -2.92 8.59 11.28
C ARG A 55 -1.79 9.59 11.46
N ASP A 56 -0.54 9.20 11.20
CA ASP A 56 0.63 9.93 11.70
C ASP A 56 1.20 10.92 10.68
N PHE A 57 1.06 10.66 9.39
CA PHE A 57 1.72 11.48 8.36
C PHE A 57 0.83 11.78 7.15
N SER A 58 1.19 12.84 6.43
CA SER A 58 0.55 13.23 5.16
C SER A 58 1.35 12.66 3.98
N ALA A 59 0.67 12.24 2.92
CA ALA A 59 1.32 11.81 1.69
C ALA A 59 0.33 11.83 0.51
N THR A 60 0.86 11.73 -0.70
CA THR A 60 0.07 11.37 -1.90
C THR A 60 0.11 9.86 -2.12
N PHE A 61 -0.89 9.30 -2.83
CA PHE A 61 -0.85 7.89 -3.21
C PHE A 61 0.43 7.56 -4.01
N PRO A 62 1.28 6.62 -3.57
CA PRO A 62 2.56 6.38 -4.20
C PRO A 62 2.42 5.56 -5.50
N TYR A 63 2.90 6.10 -6.62
CA TYR A 63 3.02 5.38 -7.90
C TYR A 63 3.86 4.09 -7.82
N ALA A 64 4.76 3.99 -6.84
CA ALA A 64 5.56 2.79 -6.61
C ALA A 64 4.73 1.54 -6.30
N ILE A 65 3.44 1.67 -5.96
CA ILE A 65 2.52 0.53 -5.82
C ILE A 65 2.47 -0.31 -7.10
N CYS A 66 2.61 0.33 -8.26
CA CYS A 66 2.50 -0.33 -9.56
C CYS A 66 3.67 -1.27 -9.88
N GLY A 67 4.74 -1.23 -9.08
CA GLY A 67 5.82 -2.20 -9.15
C GLY A 67 5.58 -3.46 -8.33
N LEU A 68 4.50 -3.55 -7.55
CA LEU A 68 4.15 -4.73 -6.75
C LEU A 68 3.30 -5.69 -7.60
N THR A 69 3.91 -6.29 -8.62
CA THR A 69 3.17 -7.08 -9.64
C THR A 69 2.47 -8.33 -9.08
N GLU A 70 2.93 -8.85 -7.94
CA GLU A 70 2.30 -10.00 -7.26
C GLU A 70 1.24 -9.58 -6.23
N LEU A 71 0.89 -8.29 -6.15
CA LEU A 71 -0.05 -7.80 -5.14
C LEU A 71 -1.44 -8.36 -5.41
N VAL A 72 -1.94 -9.14 -4.44
CA VAL A 72 -3.28 -9.74 -4.44
C VAL A 72 -4.25 -8.90 -3.62
N SER A 73 -3.76 -8.32 -2.52
CA SER A 73 -4.59 -7.53 -1.60
C SER A 73 -3.90 -6.24 -1.18
N LEU A 74 -4.62 -5.13 -1.30
CA LEU A 74 -4.22 -3.82 -0.79
C LEU A 74 -5.30 -3.27 0.14
N HIS A 75 -4.93 -3.03 1.39
CA HIS A 75 -5.76 -2.31 2.36
C HIS A 75 -5.05 -1.02 2.79
N ILE A 76 -5.72 0.11 2.61
CA ILE A 76 -5.30 1.41 3.12
C ILE A 76 -6.47 2.00 3.88
N TYR A 77 -6.32 2.23 5.17
CA TYR A 77 -7.43 2.71 5.98
C TYR A 77 -7.00 3.66 7.09
N ASN A 78 -7.95 4.48 7.54
CA ASN A 78 -7.79 5.48 8.60
C ASN A 78 -6.60 6.41 8.32
N TRP A 79 -6.47 6.87 7.08
CA TRP A 79 -5.40 7.78 6.64
C TRP A 79 -5.97 9.06 6.01
N PRO A 80 -6.55 9.96 6.83
CA PRO A 80 -7.25 11.15 6.34
C PRO A 80 -6.37 12.10 5.53
N ARG A 81 -5.05 12.09 5.79
CA ARG A 81 -4.07 12.95 5.10
C ARG A 81 -3.45 12.29 3.86
N LEU A 82 -3.93 11.12 3.44
CA LEU A 82 -3.61 10.55 2.14
C LEU A 82 -4.49 11.20 1.08
N HIS A 83 -3.87 11.88 0.10
CA HIS A 83 -4.56 12.69 -0.88
C HIS A 83 -4.01 12.48 -2.31
N GLY A 84 -4.62 13.17 -3.28
CA GLY A 84 -4.31 13.02 -4.70
C GLY A 84 -5.00 11.80 -5.34
N PRO A 85 -4.75 11.52 -6.63
CA PRO A 85 -5.42 10.45 -7.35
C PRO A 85 -4.82 9.08 -7.04
N ILE A 86 -5.63 8.03 -7.21
CA ILE A 86 -5.12 6.66 -7.32
C ILE A 86 -4.29 6.58 -8.63
N PRO A 87 -3.05 6.04 -8.61
CA PRO A 87 -2.24 5.93 -9.81
C PRO A 87 -2.97 5.12 -10.90
N PRO A 88 -3.03 5.60 -12.15
CA PRO A 88 -3.74 4.91 -13.22
C PRO A 88 -3.19 3.50 -13.43
N CYS A 89 -1.90 3.27 -13.21
CA CYS A 89 -1.28 1.95 -13.32
C CYS A 89 -1.79 0.91 -12.30
N ILE A 90 -2.73 1.25 -11.39
CA ILE A 90 -3.41 0.27 -10.54
C ILE A 90 -4.09 -0.83 -11.36
N HIS A 91 -4.59 -0.51 -12.58
CA HIS A 91 -5.19 -1.47 -13.50
C HIS A 91 -4.19 -2.52 -14.03
N LYS A 92 -2.88 -2.28 -13.89
CA LYS A 92 -1.81 -3.21 -14.33
C LYS A 92 -1.50 -4.27 -13.27
N LEU A 93 -2.05 -4.14 -12.06
CA LEU A 93 -1.92 -5.14 -11.01
C LEU A 93 -2.91 -6.28 -11.27
N VAL A 94 -2.60 -7.11 -12.27
CA VAL A 94 -3.49 -8.17 -12.77
C VAL A 94 -3.87 -9.22 -11.71
N ASN A 95 -3.05 -9.36 -10.67
CA ASN A 95 -3.31 -10.27 -9.56
C ASN A 95 -4.14 -9.63 -8.43
N LEU A 96 -4.38 -8.32 -8.47
CA LEU A 96 -5.08 -7.59 -7.41
C LEU A 96 -6.57 -7.94 -7.43
N SER A 97 -7.00 -8.72 -6.44
CA SER A 97 -8.40 -9.15 -6.29
C SER A 97 -9.15 -8.39 -5.21
N LEU A 98 -8.41 -7.76 -4.27
CA LEU A 98 -9.01 -7.00 -3.17
C LEU A 98 -8.33 -5.65 -3.00
N LEU A 99 -9.08 -4.58 -3.24
CA LEU A 99 -8.68 -3.21 -2.98
C LEU A 99 -9.66 -2.58 -1.99
N VAL A 100 -9.16 -2.28 -0.78
CA VAL A 100 -9.93 -1.60 0.26
C VAL A 100 -9.22 -0.29 0.58
N ILE A 101 -9.87 0.82 0.26
CA ILE A 101 -9.41 2.16 0.63
C ILE A 101 -10.54 2.88 1.37
N THR A 102 -10.34 3.16 2.65
CA THR A 102 -11.38 3.79 3.50
C THR A 102 -10.78 4.89 4.38
N GLU A 103 -11.58 5.89 4.77
CA GLU A 103 -11.13 7.01 5.61
C GLU A 103 -9.86 7.71 5.07
N THR A 104 -9.86 8.05 3.77
CA THR A 104 -8.79 8.81 3.11
C THR A 104 -9.37 10.04 2.40
N SER A 105 -8.51 10.97 1.98
CA SER A 105 -8.87 12.16 1.19
C SER A 105 -8.42 12.03 -0.27
N LEU A 106 -8.40 10.81 -0.81
CA LEU A 106 -8.07 10.58 -2.21
C LEU A 106 -9.09 11.26 -3.11
N SER A 107 -8.60 11.95 -4.14
CA SER A 107 -9.45 12.64 -5.11
C SER A 107 -10.18 11.63 -5.98
N ASP A 108 -11.47 11.88 -6.21
CA ASP A 108 -12.37 10.97 -6.89
C ASP A 108 -11.84 10.58 -8.28
N SER A 109 -11.63 9.30 -8.46
CA SER A 109 -11.70 8.64 -9.76
C SER A 109 -12.33 7.31 -9.46
N LEU A 110 -13.67 7.33 -9.34
CA LEU A 110 -14.58 6.24 -9.67
C LEU A 110 -13.81 4.97 -10.01
N LEU A 111 -13.74 4.08 -9.01
CA LEU A 111 -13.22 2.74 -9.14
C LEU A 111 -14.05 2.00 -10.20
N VAL A 112 -13.74 2.20 -11.49
CA VAL A 112 -14.14 1.28 -12.55
C VAL A 112 -13.23 0.07 -12.37
N PHE A 113 -13.57 -0.79 -11.41
CA PHE A 113 -13.04 -2.14 -11.42
C PHE A 113 -13.42 -2.75 -12.78
N PRO A 114 -12.49 -3.39 -13.51
CA PRO A 114 -12.90 -4.27 -14.58
C PRO A 114 -13.84 -5.30 -13.94
N LYS A 115 -15.08 -5.39 -14.46
CA LYS A 115 -16.00 -6.46 -14.11
C LYS A 115 -15.21 -7.76 -14.11
N ILE A 116 -15.21 -8.47 -12.99
CA ILE A 116 -14.69 -9.84 -12.92
C ILE A 116 -15.44 -10.60 -14.02
N PRO A 117 -14.77 -11.08 -15.08
CA PRO A 117 -15.44 -12.00 -15.98
C PRO A 117 -15.70 -13.27 -15.18
N ILE A 118 -16.98 -13.54 -14.95
CA ILE A 118 -17.49 -14.83 -14.47
C ILE A 118 -17.26 -15.85 -15.58
#